data_AF-A0A1G9NHL4-F1
#
_entry.id   AF-A0A1G9NHL4-F1
#
_cell.length_a   1.000
_cell.length_b   1.000
_cell.length_c   1.000
_cell.angle_alpha   90.00
_cell.angle_beta   90.00
_cell.angle_gamma   90.00
#
_symmetry.space_group_name_H-M   'P 1'
#
loop_
_entity.id
_entity.type
_entity.pdbx_description
1 polymer ?
#
loop_
_entity_poly.entity_id
_entity_poly.type
_entity_poly.pdbx_seq_one_letter_code
_entity_poly.pdbx_strand_id
1 'polypeptide(L)' 'MNYKILETLADISYYAGLEGYYSGDSRADISNFICWAREFEKIHQDTDWDVSNYMLAIEEYANIKITSKIQP' A
#
# COMPACT_ATOMS: atom_id res chain seq x y z
N MET A 1 11.22 6.69 16.32
CA MET A 1 9.97 6.91 15.59
C MET A 1 9.81 5.74 14.64
N ASN A 2 8.68 5.02 14.65
CA ASN A 2 8.48 3.89 13.73
C ASN A 2 8.03 4.47 12.37
N TYR A 3 8.92 4.41 11.37
CA TYR A 3 8.65 4.93 10.02
C TYR A 3 7.95 3.93 9.11
N LYS A 4 7.76 2.68 9.52
CA LYS A 4 7.25 1.59 8.68
C LYS A 4 5.92 1.90 8.01
N ILE A 5 4.96 2.45 8.75
CA ILE A 5 3.68 2.87 8.18
C ILE A 5 3.81 4.01 7.15
N LEU A 6 4.80 4.89 7.30
CA LEU A 6 5.07 5.97 6.36
C LEU A 6 5.76 5.45 5.11
N GLU A 7 6.69 4.48 5.26
CA GLU A 7 7.32 3.76 4.15
C GLU A 7 6.28 2.97 3.36
N THR A 8 5.43 2.19 4.04
CA THR A 8 4.32 1.46 3.40
C THR A 8 3.38 2.41 2.64
N LEU A 9 3.02 3.56 3.23
CA LEU A 9 2.18 4.54 2.55
C LEU A 9 2.87 5.13 1.32
N ALA A 10 4.17 5.42 1.40
CA ALA A 10 4.96 5.94 0.29
C ALA A 10 5.06 4.92 -0.85
N ASP A 11 5.34 3.66 -0.53
CA ASP A 11 5.42 2.56 -1.50
C ASP A 11 4.07 2.33 -2.20
N ILE A 12 2.98 2.25 -1.45
CA ILE A 12 1.62 2.13 -2.02
C ILE A 12 1.32 3.30 -2.97
N SER A 13 1.66 4.52 -2.57
CA SER A 13 1.45 5.72 -3.40
C SER A 13 2.30 5.69 -4.66
N TYR A 14 3.54 5.20 -4.56
CA TYR A 14 4.45 5.04 -5.68
C TYR A 14 3.92 4.03 -6.71
N TYR A 15 3.51 2.84 -6.27
CA TYR A 15 2.94 1.83 -7.16
C TYR A 15 1.60 2.27 -7.77
N ALA A 16 0.75 2.95 -7.00
CA ALA A 16 -0.48 3.54 -7.53
C ALA A 16 -0.17 4.56 -8.65
N GLY A 17 0.86 5.39 -8.46
CA GLY A 17 1.32 6.32 -9.49
C GLY A 17 1.90 5.63 -10.74
N LEU A 18 2.68 4.55 -10.56
CA LEU A 18 3.21 3.75 -11.67
C LEU A 18 2.10 3.13 -12.54
N GLU A 19 1.02 2.65 -11.90
CA GLU A 19 -0.14 2.07 -12.57
C GLU A 19 -1.13 3.11 -13.11
N GLY A 20 -0.85 4.41 -12.94
CA GLY A 20 -1.75 5.49 -13.37
C GLY A 20 -3.08 5.52 -12.61
N TYR A 21 -3.11 5.01 -11.38
CA TYR A 21 -4.31 4.98 -10.55
C TYR A 21 -4.78 6.40 -10.22
N TYR A 22 -6.02 6.70 -10.62
CA TYR A 22 -6.71 7.92 -10.24
C TYR A 22 -8.21 7.67 -10.29
N SER A 23 -8.90 7.78 -9.15
CA SER A 23 -10.35 7.54 -9.09
C SER A 23 -11.20 8.74 -9.54
N GLY A 24 -10.57 9.89 -9.80
CA GLY A 24 -11.26 11.17 -10.00
C GLY A 24 -11.26 12.07 -8.75
N ASP A 25 -10.83 11.56 -7.59
CA ASP A 25 -10.69 12.31 -6.35
C ASP A 25 -9.40 11.92 -5.61
N SER A 26 -8.41 12.81 -5.66
CA SER A 26 -7.12 12.59 -4.99
C SER A 26 -7.23 12.45 -3.46
N ARG A 27 -8.23 13.06 -2.81
CA ARG A 27 -8.42 12.93 -1.36
C ARG A 27 -9.01 11.58 -0.99
N ALA A 28 -9.90 11.06 -1.83
CA ALA A 28 -10.40 9.69 -1.69
C ALA A 28 -9.26 8.67 -1.91
N ASP A 29 -8.42 8.87 -2.93
CA ASP A 29 -7.28 8.00 -3.23
C ASP A 29 -6.27 7.98 -2.07
N ILE A 30 -5.86 9.14 -1.56
CA ILE A 30 -4.99 9.25 -0.39
C ILE A 30 -5.62 8.58 0.84
N SER A 31 -6.92 8.77 1.06
CA SER A 31 -7.63 8.12 2.18
C SER A 31 -7.61 6.58 2.05
N ASN A 32 -7.74 6.05 0.84
CA ASN A 32 -7.64 4.62 0.56
C ASN A 32 -6.22 4.11 0.85
N PHE A 33 -5.18 4.80 0.37
CA PHE A 33 -3.79 4.41 0.59
C PHE A 33 -3.42 4.38 2.07
N ILE A 34 -3.88 5.37 2.85
CA ILE A 34 -3.70 5.39 4.32
C ILE A 34 -4.40 4.19 4.97
N CYS A 35 -5.60 3.82 4.51
CA CYS A 35 -6.31 2.66 5.02
C CYS A 35 -5.54 1.37 4.71
N TRP A 36 -5.07 1.22 3.47
CA TRP A 36 -4.30 0.06 3.01
C TRP A 36 -2.98 -0.09 3.77
N ALA A 37 -2.26 1.01 4.03
CA ALA A 37 -1.04 0.97 4.84
C ALA A 37 -1.30 0.48 6.28
N ARG A 38 -2.42 0.89 6.89
CA ARG A 38 -2.82 0.42 8.23
C ARG A 38 -3.23 -1.05 8.22
N GLU A 39 -3.96 -1.49 7.20
CA GLU A 39 -4.33 -2.89 7.02
C GLU A 39 -3.07 -3.76 6.85
N PHE A 40 -2.14 -3.32 6.01
CA PHE A 40 -0.87 -4.00 5.78
C PHE A 40 -0.09 -4.16 7.09
N GLU A 41 0.17 -3.08 7.84
CA GLU A 41 0.88 -3.15 9.12
C GLU A 41 0.19 -4.08 10.12
N LYS A 42 -1.15 -4.12 10.15
CA LYS A 42 -1.90 -5.01 11.05
C LYS A 42 -1.76 -6.48 10.69
N ILE A 43 -1.79 -6.83 9.40
CA ILE A 43 -1.59 -8.20 8.91
C ILE A 43 -0.19 -8.71 9.29
N HIS A 44 0.75 -7.78 9.41
CA HIS A 44 2.18 -7.99 9.44
C HIS A 44 2.84 -7.65 10.79
N GLN A 45 2.03 -7.37 11.81
CA GLN A 45 2.48 -6.89 13.13
C GLN A 45 3.41 -7.89 13.84
N ASP A 46 3.29 -9.19 13.53
CA ASP A 46 3.99 -10.30 14.19
C ASP A 46 5.06 -10.95 13.29
N THR A 47 5.29 -10.41 12.09
CA THR A 47 6.29 -10.93 11.16
C THR A 47 7.65 -10.31 11.42
N ASP A 48 8.70 -11.12 11.41
CA ASP A 48 10.08 -10.64 11.53
C ASP A 48 10.57 -10.08 10.18
N TRP A 49 10.47 -8.76 10.04
CA TRP A 49 10.74 -8.03 8.81
C TRP A 49 12.21 -7.94 8.43
N ASP A 50 13.13 -8.33 9.32
CA ASP A 50 14.57 -8.43 8.99
C ASP A 50 14.89 -9.65 8.10
N VAL A 51 13.92 -10.55 7.88
CA VAL A 51 14.11 -11.83 7.16
C VAL A 51 13.30 -11.92 5.86
N SER A 52 12.19 -11.17 5.75
CA SER A 52 11.30 -11.16 4.57
C SER A 52 11.50 -9.93 3.70
N ASN A 53 11.45 -10.07 2.37
CA ASN A 53 11.50 -8.96 1.41
C ASN A 53 10.26 -8.04 1.54
N TYR A 54 10.28 -7.14 2.51
CA TYR A 54 9.22 -6.17 2.81
C TYR A 54 8.73 -5.40 1.58
N MET A 55 9.65 -5.00 0.71
CA MET A 55 9.34 -4.28 -0.54
C MET A 55 8.46 -5.11 -1.47
N LEU A 56 8.78 -6.40 -1.68
CA LEU A 56 7.99 -7.28 -2.55
C LEU A 56 6.59 -7.55 -1.97
N ALA A 57 6.48 -7.67 -0.65
CA ALA A 57 5.19 -7.86 0.02
C ALA A 57 4.28 -6.64 -0.13
N ILE A 58 4.84 -5.42 -0.04
CA ILE A 58 4.07 -4.19 -0.26
C ILE A 58 3.70 -4.03 -1.74
N GLU A 59 4.61 -4.34 -2.67
CA GLU A 59 4.34 -4.32 -4.10
C GLU A 59 3.16 -5.23 -4.47
N GLU A 60 3.21 -6.50 -4.05
CA GLU A 60 2.14 -7.46 -4.33
C GLU A 60 0.81 -6.99 -3.73
N TYR A 61 0.83 -6.54 -2.47
CA TYR A 61 -0.35 -6.04 -1.79
C TYR A 61 -0.94 -4.80 -2.48
N ALA A 62 -0.11 -3.83 -2.87
CA ALA A 62 -0.54 -2.63 -3.57
C ALA A 62 -1.19 -2.99 -4.91
N ASN A 63 -0.55 -3.85 -5.70
CA ASN A 63 -1.05 -4.31 -7.00
C ASN A 63 -2.41 -5.01 -6.87
N ILE A 64 -2.60 -5.87 -5.85
CA ILE A 64 -3.90 -6.51 -5.59
C ILE A 64 -4.98 -5.45 -5.30
N LYS A 65 -4.70 -4.46 -4.44
CA LYS A 65 -5.67 -3.41 -4.08
C LYS A 65 -6.06 -2.53 -5.27
N ILE A 66 -5.07 -2.13 -6.06
CA ILE A 66 -5.24 -1.30 -7.25
C ILE A 66 -6.10 -2.04 -8.28
N THR A 67 -5.74 -3.27 -8.63
CA THR A 67 -6.44 -4.06 -9.66
C THR A 67 -7.84 -4.51 -9.23
N SER A 68 -8.05 -4.81 -7.95
CA SER A 68 -9.37 -5.17 -7.41
C SER A 68 -10.40 -4.04 -7.49
N LYS A 69 -9.96 -2.79 -7.70
CA LYS A 69 -10.82 -1.61 -7.90
C LYS A 69 -11.02 -1.25 -9.39
N ILE A 70 -10.31 -1.90 -10.30
CA ILE A 70 -10.35 -1.65 -11.75
C ILE A 70 -11.37 -2.57 -12.47
N GLN A 71 -12.07 -3.47 -11.77
CA GLN A 71 -13.16 -4.22 -12.40
C GLN A 71 -14.37 -3.33 -12.67
N PRO A 72 -14.88 -3.31 -13.93
CA PRO A 72 -15.99 -2.46 -14.36
C PRO A 72 -17.33 -2.81 -13.70
#